data_AF-A0A7W9FWX6-F1
#
_entry.id   AF-A0A7W9FWX6-F1
#
_cell.length_a   1.000
_cell.length_b   1.000
_cell.length_c   1.000
_cell.angle_alpha   90.00
_cell.angle_beta   90.00
_cell.angle_gamma   90.00
#
_symmetry.space_group_name_H-M   'P 1'
#
loop_
_entity.id
_entity.type
_entity.pdbx_description
1 polymer ?
#
loop_
_entity_poly.entity_id
_entity_poly.type
_entity_poly.pdbx_seq_one_letter_code
_entity_poly.pdbx_strand_id
1 'polypeptide(L)'
;MVLIGRQGRKRVVLAADPAARAHRLRPGMAATQARALVADLVVHPFDPAGDAAALDQLALWALRRYAPIVAADPPDGLVLDVTGAGHRYGSDEGLLEDLIAQTAAVGLGAHAALADTWGAAHALARNLAEPTIVVARGGPAICRLPLRALRLPADMVDGLGRLGIDVIGELEAKPRAPLALRFGPELIRRLDQAYGRVQEPITPIDAPELIQVRRVFAEPIGAPETLARYTLKLVEALSEALEAQGLGASRLDLRFERIDNRTEAIRVGLARPVRDVARLTRRVKR
;
A
#
# COMPACT_ATOMS: atom_id res chain seq x y z
N MET A 1 -11.75 7.41 23.80
CA MET A 1 -11.37 8.66 23.09
C MET A 1 -12.15 8.78 21.78
N VAL A 2 -12.41 10.02 21.34
CA VAL A 2 -12.93 10.31 19.99
C VAL A 2 -12.11 11.40 19.30
N LEU A 3 -12.07 11.31 17.96
CA LEU A 3 -11.59 12.41 17.11
C LEU A 3 -12.80 13.21 16.61
N ILE A 4 -12.73 14.53 16.72
CA ILE A 4 -13.80 15.43 16.26
C ILE A 4 -13.28 16.34 15.15
N GLY A 5 -14.01 16.38 14.04
CA GLY A 5 -13.76 17.30 12.94
C GLY A 5 -15.04 18.02 12.50
N ARG A 6 -14.98 18.64 11.31
CA ARG A 6 -16.13 19.33 10.71
C ARG A 6 -16.62 18.57 9.48
N GLN A 7 -17.94 18.40 9.38
CA GLN A 7 -18.61 17.94 8.17
C GLN A 7 -19.65 19.00 7.80
N GLY A 8 -19.37 19.76 6.74
CA GLY A 8 -20.08 21.02 6.46
C GLY A 8 -19.97 22.00 7.62
N ARG A 9 -21.11 22.50 8.12
CA ARG A 9 -21.14 23.45 9.26
C ARG A 9 -21.08 22.77 10.62
N LYS A 10 -21.29 21.45 10.71
CA LYS A 10 -21.45 20.71 11.98
C LYS A 10 -20.11 20.15 12.48
N ARG A 11 -19.92 20.13 13.80
CA ARG A 11 -18.84 19.37 14.47
C ARG A 11 -19.33 17.97 14.81
N VAL A 12 -18.65 16.96 14.32
CA VAL A 12 -19.05 15.55 14.44
C VAL A 12 -17.88 14.68 14.86
N VAL A 13 -18.18 13.57 15.52
CA VAL A 13 -17.23 12.48 15.73
C VAL A 13 -16.85 11.91 14.37
N LEU A 14 -15.56 11.84 14.08
CA LEU A 14 -15.03 11.23 12.86
C LEU A 14 -14.45 9.84 13.13
N ALA A 15 -13.84 9.65 14.30
CA ALA A 15 -13.36 8.36 14.75
C ALA A 15 -13.65 8.16 16.24
N ALA A 16 -13.83 6.90 16.63
CA ALA A 16 -14.04 6.49 18.01
C ALA A 16 -13.25 5.21 18.25
N ASP A 17 -12.47 5.19 19.34
CA ASP A 17 -11.73 4.01 19.78
C ASP A 17 -12.68 2.91 20.29
N PRO A 18 -12.20 1.67 20.50
CA PRO A 18 -13.05 0.58 20.97
C PRO A 18 -13.82 0.88 22.26
N ALA A 19 -13.18 1.56 23.22
CA ALA A 19 -13.82 1.95 24.48
C ALA A 19 -14.97 2.95 24.26
N ALA A 20 -14.76 4.01 23.45
CA ALA A 20 -15.82 4.95 23.08
C ALA A 20 -16.96 4.24 22.34
N ARG A 21 -16.65 3.27 21.48
CA ARG A 21 -17.67 2.49 20.78
C ARG A 21 -18.51 1.62 21.73
N ALA A 22 -17.93 1.10 22.81
CA ALA A 22 -18.70 0.39 23.84
C ALA A 22 -19.77 1.30 24.49
N HIS A 23 -19.48 2.60 24.62
CA HIS A 23 -20.43 3.63 25.09
C HIS A 23 -21.31 4.22 23.97
N ARG A 24 -21.50 3.48 22.87
CA ARG A 24 -22.37 3.88 21.74
C ARG A 24 -21.94 5.15 21.00
N LEU A 25 -20.72 5.66 21.22
CA LEU A 25 -20.17 6.74 20.42
C LEU A 25 -19.82 6.20 19.02
N ARG A 26 -20.26 6.91 17.97
CA ARG A 26 -20.10 6.48 16.57
C ARG A 26 -19.69 7.66 15.69
N PRO A 27 -18.93 7.42 14.61
CA PRO A 27 -18.74 8.42 13.56
C PRO A 27 -20.07 9.01 13.06
N GLY A 28 -20.08 10.30 12.74
CA GLY A 28 -21.28 11.05 12.34
C GLY A 28 -22.09 11.63 13.52
N MET A 29 -21.88 11.14 14.75
CA MET A 29 -22.55 11.68 15.94
C MET A 29 -22.14 13.13 16.20
N ALA A 30 -23.09 13.98 16.60
CA ALA A 30 -22.79 15.36 16.96
C ALA A 30 -21.82 15.42 18.16
N ALA A 31 -20.84 16.32 18.09
CA ALA A 31 -19.83 16.48 19.15
C ALA A 31 -20.45 16.79 20.53
N THR A 32 -21.55 17.53 20.56
CA THR A 32 -22.31 17.86 21.78
C THR A 32 -23.00 16.62 22.35
N GLN A 33 -23.61 15.80 21.50
CA GLN A 33 -24.24 14.54 21.90
C GLN A 33 -23.20 13.56 22.46
N ALA A 34 -22.03 13.45 21.82
CA ALA A 34 -20.96 12.56 22.30
C ALA A 34 -20.51 12.92 23.73
N ARG A 35 -20.33 14.22 24.02
CA ARG A 35 -19.95 14.72 25.35
C ARG A 35 -21.05 14.53 26.40
N ALA A 36 -22.32 14.52 25.99
CA ALA A 36 -23.42 14.26 26.91
C ALA A 36 -23.52 12.78 27.30
N LEU A 37 -23.09 11.85 26.43
CA LEU A 37 -23.13 10.41 26.70
C LEU A 37 -22.01 9.93 27.61
N VAL A 38 -20.85 10.60 27.58
CA VAL A 38 -19.66 10.24 28.35
C VAL A 38 -19.07 11.51 28.95
N ALA A 39 -19.20 11.68 30.27
CA ALA A 39 -18.79 12.91 30.97
C ALA A 39 -17.28 13.17 30.84
N ASP A 40 -16.45 12.15 31.06
CA ASP A 40 -14.98 12.24 30.98
C ASP A 40 -14.44 11.89 29.58
N LEU A 41 -15.19 12.23 28.52
CA LEU A 41 -14.80 11.89 27.16
C LEU A 41 -13.52 12.64 26.74
N VAL A 42 -12.45 11.88 26.54
CA VAL A 42 -11.23 12.38 25.89
C VAL A 42 -11.51 12.66 24.42
N VAL A 43 -11.37 13.93 24.04
CA VAL A 43 -11.61 14.43 22.68
C VAL A 43 -10.34 15.03 22.11
N HIS A 44 -9.91 14.55 20.95
CA HIS A 44 -8.83 15.17 20.17
C HIS A 44 -9.39 15.79 18.88
N PRO A 45 -8.77 16.88 18.38
CA PRO A 45 -9.07 17.37 17.04
C PRO A 45 -8.65 16.32 16.00
N PHE A 46 -9.43 16.19 14.94
CA PHE A 46 -9.01 15.42 13.77
C PHE A 46 -7.91 16.19 13.03
N ASP A 47 -6.75 15.58 12.85
CA ASP A 47 -5.57 16.15 12.18
C ASP A 47 -5.22 15.32 10.93
N PRO A 48 -5.87 15.60 9.78
CA PRO A 48 -5.62 14.84 8.56
C PRO A 48 -4.19 15.00 8.02
N ALA A 49 -3.52 16.11 8.33
CA ALA A 49 -2.14 16.34 7.91
C ALA A 49 -1.18 15.49 8.75
N GLY A 50 -1.40 15.43 10.06
CA GLY A 50 -0.69 14.53 10.97
C GLY A 50 -0.90 13.05 10.61
N ASP A 51 -2.14 12.65 10.31
CA ASP A 51 -2.46 11.27 9.91
C ASP A 51 -1.75 10.89 8.59
N ALA A 52 -1.77 11.78 7.59
CA ALA A 52 -1.08 11.56 6.32
C ALA A 52 0.45 11.44 6.51
N ALA A 53 1.04 12.33 7.31
CA ALA A 53 2.47 12.26 7.61
C ALA A 53 2.84 10.97 8.37
N ALA A 54 1.99 10.53 9.31
CA ALA A 54 2.18 9.26 10.00
C ALA A 54 2.09 8.05 9.05
N LEU A 55 1.19 8.11 8.07
CA LEU A 55 1.06 7.07 7.04
C LEU A 55 2.31 7.00 6.16
N ASP A 56 2.89 8.14 5.78
CA ASP A 56 4.16 8.18 5.04
C ASP A 56 5.31 7.58 5.87
N GLN A 57 5.37 7.88 7.17
CA GLN A 57 6.36 7.25 8.07
C GLN A 57 6.17 5.73 8.17
N LEU A 58 4.93 5.24 8.19
CA LEU A 58 4.63 3.82 8.17
C LEU A 58 5.04 3.19 6.83
N ALA A 59 4.82 3.89 5.72
CA ALA A 59 5.27 3.46 4.39
C ALA A 59 6.80 3.35 4.33
N LEU A 60 7.53 4.32 4.89
CA LEU A 60 9.00 4.28 4.98
C LEU A 60 9.50 3.14 5.87
N TRP A 61 8.84 2.89 7.00
CA TRP A 61 9.13 1.74 7.86
C TRP A 61 8.95 0.42 7.09
N ALA A 62 7.83 0.27 6.39
CA ALA A 62 7.50 -0.92 5.61
C ALA A 62 8.46 -1.10 4.42
N LEU A 63 8.82 0.01 3.75
CA LEU A 63 9.83 0.04 2.70
C LEU A 63 11.15 -0.55 3.21
N ARG A 64 11.63 -0.11 4.38
CA ARG A 64 12.89 -0.62 4.93
C ARG A 64 12.84 -2.09 5.33
N ARG A 65 11.68 -2.62 5.73
CA ARG A 65 11.58 -3.96 6.31
C ARG A 65 11.17 -5.04 5.32
N TYR A 66 10.12 -4.80 4.53
CA TYR A 66 9.41 -5.83 3.77
C TYR A 66 9.74 -5.81 2.29
N ALA A 67 9.46 -4.71 1.60
CA ALA A 67 9.51 -4.64 0.14
C ALA A 67 10.26 -3.42 -0.39
N PRO A 68 10.90 -3.49 -1.57
CA PRO A 68 11.54 -2.35 -2.22
C PRO A 68 10.55 -1.41 -2.91
N ILE A 69 9.28 -1.80 -3.09
CA ILE A 69 8.22 -1.00 -3.70
C ILE A 69 7.08 -0.95 -2.68
N VAL A 70 6.93 0.21 -2.05
CA VAL A 70 5.94 0.45 -1.00
C VAL A 70 5.39 1.85 -1.18
N ALA A 71 4.09 2.04 -1.06
CA ALA A 71 3.45 3.35 -1.09
C ALA A 71 2.38 3.47 0.00
N ALA A 72 2.12 4.71 0.42
CA ALA A 72 0.91 5.02 1.15
C ALA A 72 -0.32 4.81 0.25
N ASP A 73 -1.39 4.26 0.81
CA ASP A 73 -2.71 4.10 0.20
C ASP A 73 -3.73 4.85 1.10
N PRO A 74 -3.83 6.19 0.95
CA PRO A 74 -4.62 7.02 1.84
C PRO A 74 -6.10 6.59 1.92
N PRO A 75 -6.77 6.85 3.05
CA PRO A 75 -6.29 7.64 4.18
C PRO A 75 -5.53 6.84 5.26
N ASP A 76 -5.58 5.51 5.22
CA ASP A 76 -5.20 4.65 6.35
C ASP A 76 -4.66 3.26 5.90
N GLY A 77 -4.10 3.17 4.69
CA GLY A 77 -3.58 1.93 4.12
C GLY A 77 -2.16 2.06 3.60
N LEU A 78 -1.51 0.91 3.41
CA LEU A 78 -0.26 0.78 2.67
C LEU A 78 -0.44 -0.22 1.54
N VAL A 79 0.27 -0.01 0.44
CA VAL A 79 0.43 -1.01 -0.62
C VAL A 79 1.90 -1.39 -0.74
N LEU A 80 2.17 -2.70 -0.82
CA LEU A 80 3.52 -3.25 -0.93
C LEU A 80 3.54 -4.25 -2.08
N ASP A 81 4.54 -4.14 -2.96
CA ASP A 81 4.89 -5.24 -3.87
C ASP A 81 5.88 -6.16 -3.15
N VAL A 82 5.34 -7.27 -2.63
CA VAL A 82 6.09 -8.26 -1.87
C VAL A 82 6.64 -9.39 -2.74
N THR A 83 6.70 -9.20 -4.06
CA THR A 83 7.26 -10.20 -4.99
C THR A 83 8.66 -10.63 -4.55
N GLY A 84 8.83 -11.92 -4.28
CA GLY A 84 10.09 -12.50 -3.81
C GLY A 84 10.39 -12.31 -2.32
N ALA A 85 9.57 -11.59 -1.55
CA ALA A 85 9.79 -11.34 -0.12
C ALA A 85 9.41 -12.52 0.79
N GLY A 86 8.43 -13.35 0.40
CA GLY A 86 7.89 -14.44 1.23
C GLY A 86 8.94 -15.42 1.74
N HIS A 87 9.97 -15.74 0.94
CA HIS A 87 11.06 -16.66 1.34
C HIS A 87 11.78 -16.23 2.63
N ARG A 88 11.88 -14.92 2.91
CA ARG A 88 12.52 -14.40 4.13
C ARG A 88 11.69 -14.70 5.38
N TYR A 89 10.38 -14.82 5.23
CA TYR A 89 9.41 -15.02 6.30
C TYR A 89 8.86 -16.46 6.33
N GLY A 90 9.44 -17.36 5.53
CA GLY A 90 9.01 -18.77 5.43
C GLY A 90 7.81 -18.98 4.50
N SER A 91 6.82 -18.09 4.54
CA SER A 91 5.70 -18.07 3.61
C SER A 91 5.10 -16.66 3.46
N ASP A 92 4.13 -16.53 2.57
CA ASP A 92 3.33 -15.31 2.41
C ASP A 92 2.48 -15.02 3.66
N GLU A 93 1.94 -16.06 4.30
CA GLU A 93 1.24 -15.96 5.58
C GLU A 93 2.18 -15.46 6.68
N GLY A 94 3.39 -16.04 6.79
CA GLY A 94 4.39 -15.62 7.77
C GLY A 94 4.82 -14.16 7.60
N LEU A 95 4.84 -13.65 6.36
CA LEU A 95 5.07 -12.23 6.08
C LEU A 95 3.93 -11.36 6.65
N LEU A 96 2.68 -11.74 6.40
CA LEU A 96 1.53 -11.00 6.91
C LEU A 96 1.45 -11.05 8.45
N GLU A 97 1.76 -12.20 9.06
CA GLU A 97 1.80 -12.38 10.51
C GLU A 97 2.86 -11.47 11.17
N ASP A 98 4.08 -11.40 10.61
CA ASP A 98 5.10 -10.46 11.12
C ASP A 98 4.62 -9.02 10.98
N LEU A 99 4.00 -8.64 9.86
CA LEU A 99 3.49 -7.28 9.65
C LEU A 99 2.43 -6.89 10.70
N ILE A 100 1.46 -7.77 10.95
CA ILE A 100 0.44 -7.56 11.98
C ILE A 100 1.07 -7.49 13.38
N ALA A 101 2.01 -8.37 13.69
CA ALA A 101 2.68 -8.36 14.99
C ALA A 101 3.49 -7.07 15.23
N GLN A 102 4.24 -6.60 14.23
CA GLN A 102 5.06 -5.39 14.35
C GLN A 102 4.21 -4.12 14.45
N THR A 103 3.10 -4.03 13.72
CA THR A 103 2.17 -2.89 13.84
C THR A 103 1.45 -2.89 15.19
N ALA A 104 1.03 -4.06 15.67
CA ALA A 104 0.44 -4.21 17.00
C ALA A 104 1.41 -3.82 18.12
N ALA A 105 2.71 -4.12 17.97
CA ALA A 105 3.75 -3.77 18.95
C ALA A 105 3.92 -2.25 19.15
N VAL A 106 3.52 -1.43 18.17
CA VAL A 106 3.51 0.05 18.28
C VAL A 106 2.10 0.60 18.52
N GLY A 107 1.14 -0.25 18.88
CA GLY A 107 -0.23 0.14 19.22
C GLY A 107 -1.15 0.37 18.01
N LEU A 108 -0.77 -0.06 16.82
CA LEU A 108 -1.58 0.06 15.60
C LEU A 108 -2.29 -1.26 15.30
N GLY A 109 -3.62 -1.25 15.31
CA GLY A 109 -4.42 -2.35 14.79
C GLY A 109 -4.46 -2.29 13.27
N ALA A 110 -4.08 -3.38 12.60
CA ALA A 110 -4.02 -3.45 11.15
C ALA A 110 -4.72 -4.72 10.64
N HIS A 111 -5.15 -4.64 9.37
CA HIS A 111 -5.61 -5.78 8.59
C HIS A 111 -4.75 -5.87 7.34
N ALA A 112 -4.41 -7.07 6.90
CA ALA A 112 -3.52 -7.28 5.77
C ALA A 112 -4.09 -8.33 4.81
N ALA A 113 -3.94 -8.08 3.52
CA ALA A 113 -4.29 -9.05 2.49
C ALA A 113 -3.17 -9.15 1.45
N LEU A 114 -2.91 -10.37 1.00
CA LEU A 114 -2.01 -10.64 -0.12
C LEU A 114 -2.83 -11.19 -1.28
N ALA A 115 -2.67 -10.58 -2.45
CA ALA A 115 -3.30 -10.98 -3.70
C ALA A 115 -2.45 -10.56 -4.90
N ASP A 116 -2.77 -11.10 -6.08
CA ASP A 116 -2.03 -10.83 -7.33
C ASP A 116 -2.06 -9.37 -7.79
N THR A 117 -3.02 -8.57 -7.30
CA THR A 117 -3.20 -7.17 -7.69
C THR A 117 -3.41 -6.27 -6.48
N TRP A 118 -2.99 -5.00 -6.60
CA TRP A 118 -3.31 -3.97 -5.61
C TRP A 118 -4.82 -3.79 -5.44
N GLY A 119 -5.60 -3.78 -6.53
CA GLY A 119 -7.06 -3.71 -6.45
C GLY A 119 -7.69 -4.82 -5.61
N ALA A 120 -7.29 -6.07 -5.83
CA ALA A 120 -7.81 -7.19 -5.04
C ALA A 120 -7.32 -7.14 -3.58
N ALA A 121 -6.03 -6.90 -3.35
CA ALA A 121 -5.46 -6.81 -2.00
C ALA A 121 -6.15 -5.70 -1.18
N HIS A 122 -6.35 -4.52 -1.77
CA HIS A 122 -7.07 -3.42 -1.13
C HIS A 122 -8.51 -3.82 -0.77
N ALA A 123 -9.24 -4.42 -1.71
CA ALA A 123 -10.62 -4.85 -1.49
C ALA A 123 -10.71 -5.88 -0.35
N LEU A 124 -9.81 -6.87 -0.34
CA LEU A 124 -9.76 -7.94 0.65
C LEU A 124 -9.37 -7.42 2.04
N ALA A 125 -8.32 -6.59 2.14
CA ALA A 125 -7.83 -6.06 3.40
C ALA A 125 -8.90 -5.26 4.16
N ARG A 126 -9.76 -4.54 3.43
CA ARG A 126 -10.77 -3.66 4.02
C ARG A 126 -12.13 -4.29 4.30
N ASN A 127 -12.41 -5.45 3.71
CA ASN A 127 -13.74 -6.05 3.77
C ASN A 127 -13.78 -7.49 4.27
N LEU A 128 -12.66 -8.22 4.25
CA LEU A 128 -12.65 -9.66 4.56
C LEU A 128 -11.51 -10.11 5.49
N ALA A 129 -10.37 -9.42 5.49
CA ALA A 129 -9.22 -9.83 6.29
C ALA A 129 -9.52 -9.76 7.80
N GLU A 130 -9.29 -10.85 8.53
CA GLU A 130 -9.41 -10.92 10.00
C GLU A 130 -8.31 -11.80 10.61
N PRO A 131 -7.19 -11.23 11.10
CA PRO A 131 -6.61 -9.95 10.67
C PRO A 131 -5.90 -10.07 9.31
N THR A 132 -5.63 -11.28 8.84
CA THR A 132 -4.89 -11.55 7.59
C THR A 132 -5.69 -12.40 6.62
N ILE A 133 -5.40 -12.28 5.33
CA ILE A 133 -5.89 -13.20 4.30
C ILE A 133 -4.90 -13.29 3.15
N VAL A 134 -4.60 -14.50 2.68
CA VAL A 134 -3.80 -14.74 1.48
C VAL A 134 -4.70 -15.35 0.42
N VAL A 135 -4.74 -14.75 -0.76
CA VAL A 135 -5.56 -15.21 -1.89
C VAL A 135 -4.71 -15.31 -3.15
N ALA A 136 -4.43 -16.53 -3.57
CA ALA A 136 -3.60 -16.80 -4.75
C ALA A 136 -4.24 -16.41 -6.09
N ARG A 137 -5.56 -16.09 -6.13
CA ARG A 137 -6.28 -15.55 -7.30
C ARG A 137 -7.48 -14.69 -6.87
N GLY A 138 -7.35 -13.37 -6.99
CA GLY A 138 -8.32 -12.41 -6.46
C GLY A 138 -9.74 -12.48 -7.04
N GLY A 139 -9.94 -13.10 -8.21
CA GLY A 139 -11.20 -13.07 -8.95
C GLY A 139 -12.44 -13.53 -8.16
N PRO A 140 -12.52 -14.79 -7.71
CA PRO A 140 -13.69 -15.29 -6.98
C PRO A 140 -13.86 -14.67 -5.58
N ALA A 141 -12.75 -14.35 -4.91
CA ALA A 141 -12.76 -13.85 -3.54
C ALA A 141 -13.37 -12.44 -3.46
N ILE A 142 -13.15 -11.60 -4.47
CA ILE A 142 -13.66 -10.23 -4.47
C ILE A 142 -15.09 -10.12 -5.01
N CYS A 143 -15.61 -11.14 -5.71
CA CYS A 143 -16.93 -11.08 -6.36
C CYS A 143 -18.08 -10.70 -5.41
N ARG A 144 -18.01 -11.11 -4.15
CA ARG A 144 -19.07 -10.85 -3.15
C ARG A 144 -18.87 -9.53 -2.40
N LEU A 145 -17.78 -8.82 -2.65
CA LEU A 145 -17.50 -7.56 -1.98
C LEU A 145 -18.34 -6.43 -2.58
N PRO A 146 -18.67 -5.40 -1.77
CA PRO A 146 -19.44 -4.25 -2.24
C PRO A 146 -18.63 -3.42 -3.24
N LEU A 147 -19.31 -2.68 -4.13
CA LEU A 147 -18.65 -1.87 -5.16
C LEU A 147 -17.67 -0.81 -4.63
N ARG A 148 -17.88 -0.29 -3.42
CA ARG A 148 -16.94 0.63 -2.76
C ARG A 148 -15.53 0.04 -2.60
N ALA A 149 -15.40 -1.29 -2.57
CA ALA A 149 -14.12 -1.98 -2.48
C ALA A 149 -13.24 -1.79 -3.74
N LEU A 150 -13.84 -1.35 -4.86
CA LEU A 150 -13.12 -1.00 -6.10
C LEU A 150 -12.55 0.43 -6.10
N ARG A 151 -12.61 1.17 -4.97
CA ARG A 151 -12.16 2.57 -4.86
C ARG A 151 -12.87 3.51 -5.84
N LEU A 152 -14.15 3.23 -6.10
CA LEU A 152 -15.00 4.05 -6.96
C LEU A 152 -15.52 5.28 -6.18
N PRO A 153 -15.75 6.42 -6.86
CA PRO A 153 -16.44 7.56 -6.28
C PRO A 153 -17.82 7.17 -5.70
N ALA A 154 -18.21 7.77 -4.57
CA ALA A 154 -19.44 7.41 -3.87
C ALA A 154 -20.70 7.63 -4.72
N ASP A 155 -20.74 8.71 -5.50
CA ASP A 155 -21.82 9.01 -6.44
C ASP A 155 -21.94 7.97 -7.57
N MET A 156 -20.81 7.42 -8.02
CA MET A 156 -20.78 6.32 -8.99
C MET A 156 -21.32 5.03 -8.37
N VAL A 157 -20.94 4.71 -7.13
CA VAL A 157 -21.48 3.55 -6.39
C VAL A 157 -22.99 3.69 -6.21
N ASP A 158 -23.48 4.85 -5.80
CA ASP A 158 -24.92 5.13 -5.66
C ASP A 158 -25.66 5.01 -7.01
N GLY A 159 -25.03 5.49 -8.09
CA GLY A 159 -25.55 5.38 -9.44
C GLY A 159 -25.69 3.93 -9.94
N LEU A 160 -24.73 3.07 -9.58
CA LEU A 160 -24.77 1.64 -9.88
C LEU A 160 -25.81 0.91 -9.02
N GLY A 161 -25.93 1.24 -7.74
CA GLY A 161 -26.95 0.69 -6.85
C GLY A 161 -28.38 0.99 -7.33
N ARG A 162 -28.63 2.19 -7.90
CA ARG A 162 -29.91 2.52 -8.55
C ARG A 162 -30.25 1.64 -9.77
N LEU A 163 -29.27 0.92 -10.31
CA LEU A 163 -29.46 -0.06 -11.39
C LEU A 163 -29.52 -1.52 -10.89
N GLY A 164 -29.52 -1.72 -9.58
CA GLY A 164 -29.48 -3.04 -8.95
C GLY A 164 -28.14 -3.73 -9.13
N ILE A 165 -27.04 -2.97 -9.06
CA ILE A 165 -25.67 -3.51 -9.06
C ILE A 165 -25.03 -3.07 -7.75
N ASP A 166 -24.87 -4.00 -6.81
CA ASP A 166 -24.42 -3.71 -5.45
C ASP A 166 -23.08 -4.38 -5.11
N VAL A 167 -22.73 -5.46 -5.81
CA VAL A 167 -21.46 -6.21 -5.61
C VAL A 167 -20.62 -6.32 -6.87
N ILE A 168 -19.32 -6.55 -6.69
CA ILE A 168 -18.33 -6.61 -7.78
C ILE A 168 -18.69 -7.68 -8.82
N GLY A 169 -19.14 -8.86 -8.37
CA GLY A 169 -19.47 -9.97 -9.28
C GLY A 169 -20.67 -9.67 -10.18
N GLU A 170 -21.64 -8.88 -9.70
CA GLU A 170 -22.76 -8.43 -10.51
C GLU A 170 -22.30 -7.46 -11.58
N LEU A 171 -21.42 -6.52 -11.21
CA LEU A 171 -20.81 -5.57 -12.14
C LEU A 171 -20.01 -6.29 -13.23
N GLU A 172 -19.20 -7.28 -12.85
CA GLU A 172 -18.39 -8.09 -13.78
C GLU A 172 -19.25 -8.87 -14.78
N ALA A 173 -20.44 -9.31 -14.38
CA ALA A 173 -21.36 -10.03 -15.25
C ALA A 173 -22.09 -9.13 -16.27
N LYS A 174 -21.99 -7.80 -16.17
CA LYS A 174 -22.69 -6.87 -17.07
C LYS A 174 -21.89 -6.59 -18.35
N PRO A 175 -22.58 -6.28 -19.47
CA PRO A 175 -21.92 -5.80 -20.68
C PRO A 175 -21.10 -4.52 -20.41
N ARG A 176 -19.83 -4.55 -20.83
CA ARG A 176 -18.86 -3.48 -20.52
C ARG A 176 -19.10 -2.18 -21.28
N ALA A 177 -19.49 -2.27 -22.55
CA ALA A 177 -19.64 -1.08 -23.40
C ALA A 177 -20.73 -0.11 -22.91
N PRO A 178 -21.95 -0.56 -22.53
CA PRO A 178 -22.97 0.33 -21.95
C PRO A 178 -22.56 0.96 -20.62
N LEU A 179 -21.82 0.21 -19.78
CA LEU A 179 -21.32 0.72 -18.50
C LEU A 179 -20.27 1.81 -18.71
N ALA A 180 -19.32 1.60 -19.62
CA ALA A 180 -18.31 2.60 -19.96
C ALA A 180 -18.93 3.88 -20.52
N LEU A 181 -19.97 3.76 -21.36
CA LEU A 181 -20.66 4.92 -21.94
C LEU A 181 -21.38 5.75 -20.87
N ARG A 182 -21.95 5.10 -19.84
CA ARG A 182 -22.76 5.77 -18.81
C ARG A 182 -21.95 6.28 -17.62
N PHE A 183 -20.98 5.50 -17.16
CA PHE A 183 -20.21 5.77 -15.93
C PHE A 183 -18.75 6.16 -16.21
N GLY A 184 -18.36 6.17 -17.49
CA GLY A 184 -17.02 6.51 -17.92
C GLY A 184 -16.03 5.32 -17.85
N PRO A 185 -14.81 5.53 -18.37
CA PRO A 185 -13.79 4.48 -18.45
C PRO A 185 -13.22 4.07 -17.10
N GLU A 186 -13.32 4.94 -16.08
CA GLU A 186 -12.78 4.72 -14.74
C GLU A 186 -13.38 3.47 -14.07
N LEU A 187 -14.68 3.25 -14.21
CA LEU A 187 -15.38 2.08 -13.68
C LEU A 187 -14.74 0.78 -14.18
N ILE A 188 -14.55 0.72 -15.50
CA ILE A 188 -13.97 -0.44 -16.18
C ILE A 188 -12.50 -0.61 -15.80
N ARG A 189 -11.76 0.49 -15.72
CA ARG A 189 -10.35 0.48 -15.30
C ARG A 189 -10.18 -0.10 -13.90
N ARG A 190 -10.98 0.33 -12.91
CA ARG A 190 -10.90 -0.18 -11.52
C ARG A 190 -11.29 -1.65 -11.42
N LEU A 191 -12.30 -2.07 -12.16
CA LEU A 191 -12.68 -3.47 -12.26
C LEU A 191 -11.54 -4.30 -12.84
N ASP A 192 -10.95 -3.87 -13.95
CA ASP A 192 -9.85 -4.57 -14.60
C ASP A 192 -8.58 -4.62 -13.76
N GLN A 193 -8.30 -3.58 -12.99
CA GLN A 193 -7.20 -3.57 -12.03
C GLN A 193 -7.42 -4.58 -10.90
N ALA A 194 -8.64 -4.68 -10.36
CA ALA A 194 -8.97 -5.66 -9.35
C ALA A 194 -8.83 -7.10 -9.87
N TYR A 195 -9.25 -7.36 -11.11
CA TYR A 195 -9.12 -8.68 -11.76
C TYR A 195 -7.75 -8.93 -12.43
N GLY A 196 -6.83 -7.96 -12.43
CA GLY A 196 -5.50 -8.07 -13.04
C GLY A 196 -5.47 -8.10 -14.57
N ARG A 197 -6.54 -7.66 -15.23
CA ARG A 197 -6.57 -7.47 -16.69
C ARG A 197 -5.80 -6.23 -17.13
N VAL A 198 -5.78 -5.21 -16.27
CA VAL A 198 -5.01 -3.99 -16.44
C VAL A 198 -4.12 -3.83 -15.21
N GLN A 199 -2.88 -3.42 -15.42
CA GLN A 199 -1.95 -3.22 -14.31
C GLN A 199 -2.25 -1.91 -13.57
N GLU A 200 -1.95 -1.91 -12.27
CA GLU A 200 -2.00 -0.74 -11.42
C GLU A 200 -0.60 -0.52 -10.85
N PRO A 201 0.22 0.37 -11.44
CA PRO A 201 1.58 0.58 -10.99
C PRO A 201 1.59 1.22 -9.59
N ILE A 202 2.50 0.75 -8.75
CA ILE A 202 2.76 1.34 -7.42
C ILE A 202 3.92 2.31 -7.57
N THR A 203 3.68 3.59 -7.31
CA THR A 203 4.74 4.60 -7.19
C THR A 203 5.32 4.52 -5.79
N PRO A 204 6.58 4.08 -5.60
CA PRO A 204 7.15 3.95 -4.26
C PRO A 204 7.23 5.29 -3.54
N ILE A 205 7.07 5.26 -2.21
CA ILE A 205 7.34 6.40 -1.33
C ILE A 205 8.79 6.87 -1.50
N ASP A 206 8.98 8.18 -1.54
CA ASP A 206 10.31 8.77 -1.58
C ASP A 206 10.97 8.70 -0.20
N ALA A 207 12.22 8.28 -0.17
CA ALA A 207 12.99 8.02 1.05
C ALA A 207 14.34 8.76 0.97
N PRO A 208 14.33 10.11 1.04
CA PRO A 208 15.52 10.94 0.83
C PRO A 208 16.63 10.69 1.87
N GLU A 209 16.29 10.12 3.02
CA GLU A 209 17.24 9.71 4.06
C GLU A 209 18.03 8.44 3.72
N LEU A 210 17.60 7.68 2.71
CA LEU A 210 18.36 6.55 2.20
C LEU A 210 19.42 7.03 1.20
N ILE A 211 20.61 6.47 1.26
CA ILE A 211 21.63 6.70 0.22
C ILE A 211 21.18 6.00 -1.06
N GLN A 212 20.94 6.78 -2.09
CA GLN A 212 20.45 6.31 -3.39
C GLN A 212 21.35 6.84 -4.51
N VAL A 213 21.56 6.01 -5.53
CA VAL A 213 22.21 6.41 -6.78
C VAL A 213 21.33 5.96 -7.94
N ARG A 214 21.20 6.82 -8.96
CA ARG A 214 20.31 6.58 -10.10
C ARG A 214 21.05 6.86 -11.40
N ARG A 215 20.72 6.08 -12.44
CA ARG A 215 21.12 6.36 -13.82
C ARG A 215 19.88 6.48 -14.69
N VAL A 216 19.75 7.64 -15.35
CA VAL A 216 18.74 7.88 -16.39
C VAL A 216 19.41 7.67 -17.75
N PHE A 217 18.70 7.01 -18.66
CA PHE A 217 19.16 6.74 -20.02
C PHE A 217 18.35 7.56 -21.02
N ALA A 218 19.00 8.05 -22.07
CA ALA A 218 18.32 8.73 -23.17
C ALA A 218 17.46 7.76 -23.99
N GLU A 219 17.96 6.53 -24.18
CA GLU A 219 17.27 5.45 -24.88
C GLU A 219 17.10 4.24 -23.95
N PRO A 220 15.99 3.49 -24.06
CA PRO A 220 15.79 2.27 -23.28
C PRO A 220 16.91 1.25 -23.52
N ILE A 221 17.38 0.64 -22.43
CA ILE A 221 18.36 -0.46 -22.49
C ILE A 221 17.68 -1.79 -22.15
N GLY A 222 18.03 -2.85 -22.87
CA GLY A 222 17.50 -4.20 -22.63
C GLY A 222 18.53 -5.31 -22.66
N ALA A 223 19.74 -5.06 -23.19
CA ALA A 223 20.79 -6.07 -23.28
C ALA A 223 21.31 -6.45 -21.87
N PRO A 224 21.31 -7.74 -21.49
CA PRO A 224 21.75 -8.20 -20.17
C PRO A 224 23.15 -7.71 -19.78
N GLU A 225 24.07 -7.69 -20.73
CA GLU A 225 25.46 -7.23 -20.53
C GLU A 225 25.50 -5.73 -20.22
N THR A 226 24.61 -4.96 -20.85
CA THR A 226 24.48 -3.52 -20.61
C THR A 226 23.88 -3.25 -19.23
N LEU A 227 22.83 -3.98 -18.85
CA LEU A 227 22.25 -3.92 -17.50
C LEU A 227 23.30 -4.30 -16.44
N ALA A 228 24.06 -5.37 -16.64
CA ALA A 228 25.10 -5.82 -15.72
C ALA A 228 26.24 -4.79 -15.57
N ARG A 229 26.63 -4.14 -16.66
CA ARG A 229 27.64 -3.07 -16.67
C ARG A 229 27.17 -1.83 -15.90
N TYR A 230 25.94 -1.38 -16.12
CA TYR A 230 25.41 -0.23 -15.40
C TYR A 230 25.09 -0.53 -13.93
N THR A 231 24.70 -1.78 -13.64
CA THR A 231 24.57 -2.25 -12.25
C THR A 231 25.90 -2.12 -11.50
N LEU A 232 27.03 -2.53 -12.12
CA LEU A 232 28.35 -2.36 -11.52
C LEU A 232 28.67 -0.87 -11.26
N LYS A 233 28.45 0.00 -12.23
CA LYS A 233 28.68 1.45 -12.07
C LYS A 233 27.84 2.06 -10.95
N LEU A 234 26.59 1.62 -10.80
CA LEU A 234 25.73 2.05 -9.70
C LEU A 234 26.26 1.54 -8.36
N VAL A 235 26.73 0.30 -8.28
CA VAL A 235 27.33 -0.25 -7.06
C VAL A 235 28.61 0.50 -6.67
N GLU A 236 29.45 0.87 -7.64
CA GLU A 236 30.65 1.69 -7.41
C GLU A 236 30.27 3.06 -6.82
N ALA A 237 29.36 3.79 -7.47
CA ALA A 237 28.88 5.09 -6.97
C ALA A 237 28.21 4.97 -5.59
N LEU A 238 27.46 3.90 -5.34
CA LEU A 238 26.83 3.65 -4.04
C LEU A 238 27.87 3.38 -2.95
N SER A 239 28.93 2.62 -3.27
CA SER A 239 30.04 2.35 -2.35
C SER A 239 30.74 3.63 -1.94
N GLU A 240 31.04 4.52 -2.91
CA GLU A 240 31.65 5.82 -2.64
C GLU A 240 30.76 6.69 -1.74
N ALA A 241 29.45 6.75 -2.03
CA ALA A 241 28.49 7.50 -1.22
C ALA A 241 28.36 6.96 0.21
N LEU A 242 28.37 5.63 0.38
CA LEU A 242 28.40 4.98 1.69
C LEU A 242 29.68 5.29 2.45
N GLU A 243 30.83 5.24 1.78
CA GLU A 243 32.14 5.51 2.36
C GLU A 243 32.27 6.96 2.85
N ALA A 244 31.79 7.92 2.07
CA ALA A 244 31.77 9.34 2.45
C ALA A 244 31.01 9.60 3.75
N GLN A 245 30.03 8.76 4.10
CA GLN A 245 29.26 8.86 5.34
C GLN A 245 29.74 7.88 6.43
N GLY A 246 30.79 7.09 6.17
CA GLY A 246 31.27 6.08 7.12
C GLY A 246 30.30 4.91 7.33
N LEU A 247 29.38 4.68 6.39
CA LEU A 247 28.32 3.67 6.48
C LEU A 247 28.66 2.41 5.68
N GLY A 248 27.88 1.35 5.93
CA GLY A 248 27.86 0.13 5.13
C GLY A 248 26.42 -0.35 4.94
N ALA A 249 26.13 -0.93 3.78
CA ALA A 249 24.79 -1.43 3.48
C ALA A 249 24.54 -2.77 4.20
N SER A 250 23.40 -2.86 4.90
CA SER A 250 22.86 -4.13 5.42
C SER A 250 21.79 -4.72 4.48
N ARG A 251 21.26 -3.89 3.58
CA ARG A 251 20.29 -4.23 2.56
C ARG A 251 20.53 -3.37 1.34
N LEU A 252 20.36 -3.95 0.16
CA LEU A 252 20.44 -3.27 -1.12
C LEU A 252 19.17 -3.52 -1.91
N ASP A 253 18.65 -2.47 -2.52
CA ASP A 253 17.56 -2.55 -3.47
C ASP A 253 18.06 -2.07 -4.83
N LEU A 254 17.84 -2.88 -5.86
CA LEU A 254 18.05 -2.48 -7.26
C LEU A 254 16.67 -2.36 -7.90
N ARG A 255 16.31 -1.16 -8.34
CA ARG A 255 15.04 -0.88 -9.02
C ARG A 255 15.27 -0.59 -10.50
N PHE A 256 14.38 -1.09 -11.34
CA PHE A 256 14.35 -0.87 -12.78
C PHE A 256 13.04 -0.19 -13.14
N GLU A 257 13.13 1.05 -13.62
CA GLU A 257 12.00 1.77 -14.20
C GLU A 257 11.91 1.42 -15.68
N ARG A 258 10.80 0.81 -16.08
CA ARG A 258 10.55 0.36 -17.45
C ARG A 258 9.73 1.39 -18.22
N ILE A 259 9.80 1.33 -19.55
CA ILE A 259 9.06 2.21 -20.46
C ILE A 259 7.53 2.07 -20.35
N ASP A 260 7.04 0.95 -19.82
CA ASP A 260 5.63 0.69 -19.57
C ASP A 260 5.19 1.21 -18.18
N ASN A 261 5.99 2.10 -17.56
CA ASN A 261 5.82 2.63 -16.20
C ASN A 261 5.82 1.57 -15.10
N ARG A 262 6.31 0.35 -15.39
CA ARG A 262 6.51 -0.67 -14.37
C ARG A 262 7.82 -0.42 -13.63
N THR A 263 7.79 -0.68 -12.33
CA THR A 263 9.00 -0.79 -11.53
C THR A 263 9.21 -2.26 -11.19
N GLU A 264 10.34 -2.82 -11.60
CA GLU A 264 10.79 -4.11 -11.11
C GLU A 264 11.90 -3.89 -10.09
N ALA A 265 11.95 -4.72 -9.06
CA ALA A 265 12.93 -4.53 -8.00
C ALA A 265 13.47 -5.83 -7.46
N ILE A 266 14.77 -5.82 -7.13
CA ILE A 266 15.47 -6.90 -6.47
C ILE A 266 15.96 -6.39 -5.14
N ARG A 267 15.62 -7.10 -4.06
CA ARG A 267 16.08 -6.80 -2.71
C ARG A 267 17.06 -7.86 -2.23
N VAL A 268 18.21 -7.43 -1.76
CA VAL A 268 19.25 -8.31 -1.24
C VAL A 268 19.61 -7.94 0.19
N GLY A 269 19.50 -8.92 1.10
CA GLY A 269 19.97 -8.80 2.48
C GLY A 269 21.43 -9.19 2.63
N LEU A 270 22.16 -8.45 3.47
CA LEU A 270 23.57 -8.71 3.78
C LEU A 270 23.68 -9.09 5.27
N ALA A 271 24.45 -10.13 5.57
CA ALA A 271 24.60 -10.64 6.94
C ALA A 271 25.34 -9.68 7.88
N ARG A 272 26.13 -8.75 7.32
CA ARG A 272 26.84 -7.68 8.02
C ARG A 272 26.83 -6.44 7.13
N PRO A 273 27.01 -5.23 7.66
CA PRO A 273 27.21 -4.04 6.84
C PRO A 273 28.39 -4.22 5.88
N VAL A 274 28.15 -4.06 4.58
CA VAL A 274 29.18 -4.16 3.53
C VAL A 274 29.17 -2.89 2.70
N ARG A 275 30.36 -2.38 2.38
CA ARG A 275 30.57 -1.32 1.38
C ARG A 275 31.44 -1.77 0.20
N ASP A 276 32.15 -2.89 0.31
CA ASP A 276 33.02 -3.42 -0.74
C ASP A 276 32.28 -3.73 -2.07
N VAL A 277 32.69 -3.05 -3.15
CA VAL A 277 32.08 -3.13 -4.49
C VAL A 277 31.94 -4.57 -4.96
N ALA A 278 33.02 -5.37 -4.89
CA ALA A 278 33.02 -6.74 -5.41
C ALA A 278 32.00 -7.64 -4.69
N ARG A 279 31.88 -7.51 -3.36
CA ARG A 279 30.89 -8.23 -2.55
C ARG A 279 29.46 -7.76 -2.87
N LEU A 280 29.25 -6.45 -3.02
CA LEU A 280 27.93 -5.90 -3.34
C LEU A 280 27.48 -6.33 -4.75
N THR A 281 28.34 -6.22 -5.77
CA THR A 281 28.00 -6.62 -7.15
C THR A 281 27.66 -8.11 -7.25
N ARG A 282 28.40 -8.98 -6.55
CA ARG A 282 28.14 -10.44 -6.54
C ARG A 282 26.74 -10.78 -6.01
N ARG A 283 26.21 -9.96 -5.11
CA ARG A 283 24.92 -10.18 -4.45
C ARG A 283 23.75 -9.70 -5.29
N VAL A 284 23.93 -8.65 -6.08
CA VAL A 284 22.89 -8.05 -6.92
C VAL A 284 22.75 -8.75 -8.29
N LYS A 285 23.78 -9.48 -8.75
CA LYS A 285 23.76 -10.24 -10.02
C LYS A 285 23.19 -11.66 -9.92
N ARG A 286 22.82 -12.13 -8.72
CA ARG A 286 22.16 -13.42 -8.53
C ARG A 286 20.67 -13.28 -8.74
#